data_AF-A0AAW1NAU2-F1
#
_entry.id   AF-A0AAW1NAU2-F1
#
_cell.length_a   1.000
_cell.length_b   1.000
_cell.length_c   1.000
_cell.angle_alpha   90.00
_cell.angle_beta   90.00
_cell.angle_gamma   90.00
#
_symmetry.space_group_name_H-M   'P 1'
#
loop_
_entity.id
_entity.type
_entity.pdbx_description
1 polymer ?
#
loop_
_entity_poly.entity_id
_entity_poly.type
_entity_poly.pdbx_seq_one_letter_code
_entity_poly.pdbx_strand_id
1 'polypeptide(L)'
;MLTPRSSERVVQLFLLVSVCTFLFAEHLIASPLDPLQHVKGLDLNSWIGHFEPAHYEPAVFKAEHHRIRRSLGGLPFVRLNISGHGRIFKLKLAPDHQNIFAEDVVFESTNGPISFESNSVYSGILEDDDSATVHGIITKDGLFDGTVFTASEDIYIEPVSRYLTFNNSAKKSPSFHSIMYKSSDVRDLVKSGANCPSHRLHLDQVKKFHKYPKARTKRWLLEGEAKNPYDEPDHYPKSKLPPNPPYDQPIDEIEMELSNRTFTDASSLVFGRNVNKRAVIDPKKTTCMLYLQADHQFFQKYGTEEACIEVMSRHVQRVNAIYRSTDFNQDGRSDNITFMVKRIKVHTMDALKDPLYRFPNNYGVEKFLELFSGE
;
A
#
# COMPACT_ATOMS: atom_id res chain seq x y z
N MET A 1 38.22 17.09 75.75
CA MET A 1 36.98 16.29 75.78
C MET A 1 35.87 17.12 75.16
N LEU A 2 35.52 16.84 73.89
CA LEU A 2 34.43 17.54 73.21
C LEU A 2 33.09 17.09 73.81
N THR A 3 32.24 18.06 74.14
CA THR A 3 30.97 17.88 74.84
C THR A 3 29.92 17.20 73.93
N PRO A 4 29.01 16.37 74.48
CA PRO A 4 28.08 15.53 73.70
C PRO A 4 27.02 16.32 72.89
N ARG A 5 26.92 17.64 73.08
CA ARG A 5 25.90 18.49 72.43
C ARG A 5 26.27 18.96 71.02
N SER A 6 27.53 18.84 70.60
CA SER A 6 27.97 19.22 69.24
C SER A 6 27.78 18.09 68.22
N SER A 7 27.80 16.84 68.66
CA SER A 7 27.63 15.66 67.79
C SER A 7 26.21 15.54 67.23
N GLU A 8 25.17 15.78 68.02
CA GLU A 8 23.77 15.69 67.55
C GLU A 8 23.42 16.74 66.49
N ARG A 9 23.95 17.96 66.63
CA ARG A 9 23.71 19.04 65.65
C ARG A 9 24.39 18.77 64.31
N VAL A 10 25.56 18.13 64.33
CA VAL A 10 26.26 17.72 63.10
C VAL A 10 25.49 16.59 62.42
N VAL A 11 24.99 15.61 63.18
CA VAL A 11 24.19 14.50 62.63
C VAL A 11 22.86 14.99 62.05
N GLN A 12 22.18 15.94 62.71
CA GLN A 12 20.95 16.55 62.17
C GLN A 12 21.19 17.36 60.89
N LEU A 13 22.31 18.09 60.80
CA LEU A 13 22.66 18.85 59.61
C LEU A 13 23.00 17.92 58.43
N PHE A 14 23.70 16.82 58.68
CA PHE A 14 23.98 15.80 57.67
C PHE A 14 22.71 15.10 57.17
N LEU A 15 21.75 14.80 58.06
CA LEU A 15 20.46 14.23 57.68
C LEU A 15 19.63 15.21 56.84
N LEU A 16 19.58 16.49 57.22
CA LEU A 16 18.88 17.53 56.46
C LEU A 16 19.48 17.76 55.07
N VAL A 17 20.82 17.81 54.97
CA VAL A 17 21.50 17.94 53.67
C VAL A 17 21.27 16.71 52.81
N SER A 18 21.33 15.51 53.38
CA SER A 18 21.04 14.26 52.67
C SER A 18 19.61 14.24 52.13
N VAL A 19 18.61 14.54 52.98
CA VAL A 19 17.19 14.58 52.57
C VAL A 19 16.95 15.65 51.50
N CYS A 20 17.56 16.84 51.62
CA CYS A 20 17.49 17.86 50.56
C CYS A 20 18.14 17.37 49.26
N THR A 21 19.30 16.71 49.29
CA THR A 21 19.93 16.16 48.08
C THR A 21 19.09 15.06 47.42
N PHE A 22 18.38 14.24 48.20
CA PHE A 22 17.45 13.24 47.67
C PHE A 22 16.20 13.89 47.05
N LEU A 23 15.63 14.93 47.68
CA LEU A 23 14.49 15.67 47.14
C LEU A 23 14.82 16.47 45.88
N PHE A 24 16.03 17.03 45.78
CA PHE A 24 16.50 17.72 44.57
C PHE A 24 16.91 16.73 43.46
N ALA A 25 17.34 15.50 43.78
CA ALA A 25 17.62 14.46 42.79
C ALA A 25 16.34 13.94 42.11
N GLU A 26 15.21 13.87 42.83
CA GLU A 26 13.92 13.49 42.24
C GLU A 26 13.30 14.56 41.34
N HIS A 27 13.70 15.84 41.47
CA HIS A 27 13.18 16.95 40.64
C HIS A 27 14.05 17.35 39.44
N LEU A 28 15.20 16.68 39.23
CA LEU A 28 16.06 16.92 38.05
C LEU A 28 16.00 15.82 36.98
N ILE A 29 15.05 14.89 37.07
CA ILE A 29 14.76 13.92 36.00
C ILE A 29 13.55 14.40 35.21
N ALA A 30 13.70 15.54 34.56
CA ALA A 30 12.79 16.01 33.53
C ALA A 30 13.60 16.55 32.35
N SER A 31 14.16 15.64 31.55
CA SER A 31 14.51 15.91 30.16
C SER A 31 13.49 15.17 29.28
N PRO A 32 12.65 15.86 28.49
CA PRO A 32 11.57 15.25 27.71
C PRO A 32 12.07 14.76 26.35
N LEU A 33 13.29 14.23 26.29
CA LEU A 33 13.82 13.60 25.09
C LEU A 33 14.11 12.16 25.46
N ASP A 34 13.10 11.30 25.28
CA ASP A 34 13.37 9.88 25.13
C ASP A 34 14.40 9.75 24.01
N PRO A 35 15.58 9.16 24.26
CA PRO A 35 16.51 8.91 23.18
C PRO A 35 15.80 8.00 22.19
N LEU A 36 15.69 8.44 20.93
CA LEU A 36 15.27 7.60 19.80
C LEU A 36 15.93 6.24 20.01
N GLN A 37 15.14 5.21 20.32
CA GLN A 37 15.63 3.84 20.40
C GLN A 37 15.99 3.42 18.98
N HIS A 38 17.14 3.87 18.51
CA HIS A 38 17.75 3.34 17.33
C HIS A 38 18.09 1.90 17.66
N VAL A 39 17.26 0.97 17.17
CA VAL A 39 17.44 -0.47 17.35
C VAL A 39 18.72 -0.86 16.60
N LYS A 40 19.86 -0.72 17.27
CA LYS A 40 21.17 -1.09 16.72
C LYS A 40 21.13 -2.58 16.35
N GLY A 41 21.18 -2.88 15.05
CA GLY A 41 21.44 -4.24 14.55
C GLY A 41 20.27 -4.95 13.86
N LEU A 42 19.08 -4.34 13.71
CA LEU A 42 18.01 -4.90 12.88
C LEU A 42 17.95 -4.16 11.53
N ASP A 43 18.60 -4.72 10.51
CA ASP A 43 18.43 -4.28 9.12
C ASP A 43 17.26 -5.06 8.51
N LEU A 44 16.14 -4.37 8.28
CA LEU A 44 14.91 -4.97 7.75
C LEU A 44 15.05 -5.29 6.27
N ASN A 45 15.44 -4.28 5.48
CA ASN A 45 15.64 -4.33 4.03
C ASN A 45 16.35 -3.04 3.57
N SER A 46 16.72 -3.01 2.30
CA SER A 46 17.45 -1.89 1.70
C SER A 46 16.61 -0.63 1.45
N TRP A 47 15.28 -0.66 1.58
CA TRP A 47 14.40 0.47 1.24
C TRP A 47 13.82 1.19 2.45
N ILE A 48 13.65 0.57 3.61
CA ILE A 48 13.28 1.27 4.84
C ILE A 48 14.54 1.94 5.38
N GLY A 49 14.55 3.27 5.39
CA GLY A 49 15.66 4.08 5.91
C GLY A 49 15.59 4.25 7.42
N HIS A 50 14.38 4.43 7.95
CA HIS A 50 14.13 4.60 9.38
C HIS A 50 12.81 3.93 9.77
N PHE A 51 12.79 3.35 10.97
CA PHE A 51 11.58 2.79 11.57
C PHE A 51 11.70 2.87 13.10
N GLU A 52 10.55 2.83 13.75
CA GLU A 52 10.45 2.71 15.20
C GLU A 52 9.62 1.47 15.57
N PRO A 53 9.87 0.86 16.75
CA PRO A 53 8.99 -0.19 17.26
C PRO A 53 7.56 0.35 17.51
N ALA A 54 6.57 -0.41 17.07
CA ALA A 54 5.16 -0.12 17.35
C ALA A 54 4.68 -0.99 18.51
N HIS A 55 4.37 -0.37 19.65
CA HIS A 55 4.00 -1.07 20.88
C HIS A 55 2.49 -1.07 21.10
N TYR A 56 1.91 -2.26 21.23
CA TYR A 56 0.52 -2.51 21.64
C TYR A 56 0.41 -3.95 22.18
N GLU A 57 -0.74 -4.34 22.72
CA GLU A 57 -0.94 -5.70 23.27
C GLU A 57 -1.78 -6.57 22.31
N PRO A 58 -1.18 -7.56 21.61
CA PRO A 58 -1.90 -8.37 20.61
C PRO A 58 -3.03 -9.21 21.20
N ALA A 59 -2.88 -9.69 22.44
CA ALA A 59 -3.85 -10.57 23.08
C ALA A 59 -5.19 -9.87 23.35
N VAL A 60 -5.14 -8.61 23.78
CA VAL A 60 -6.34 -7.78 24.02
C VAL A 60 -7.07 -7.54 22.71
N PHE A 61 -6.32 -7.18 21.67
CA PHE A 61 -6.87 -6.88 20.35
C PHE A 61 -7.48 -8.12 19.68
N LYS A 62 -6.82 -9.28 19.77
CA LYS A 62 -7.35 -10.56 19.30
C LYS A 62 -8.66 -10.93 20.00
N ALA A 63 -8.75 -10.70 21.31
CA ALA A 63 -9.97 -10.95 22.07
C ALA A 63 -11.12 -10.03 21.64
N GLU A 64 -10.85 -8.75 21.37
CA GLU A 64 -11.84 -7.78 20.92
C GLU A 64 -12.33 -8.07 19.48
N HIS A 65 -11.41 -8.37 18.55
CA HIS A 65 -11.73 -8.85 17.21
C HIS A 65 -12.66 -10.07 17.26
N HIS A 66 -12.32 -11.07 18.07
CA HIS A 66 -13.15 -12.25 18.27
C HIS A 66 -14.51 -11.97 18.93
N ARG A 67 -14.65 -10.90 19.72
CA ARG A 67 -15.93 -10.50 20.33
C ARG A 67 -16.86 -9.87 19.31
N ILE A 68 -16.36 -8.94 18.49
CA ILE A 68 -17.15 -8.32 17.41
C ILE A 68 -17.73 -9.40 16.49
N ARG A 69 -16.90 -10.38 16.13
CA ARG A 69 -17.32 -11.53 15.31
C ARG A 69 -18.49 -12.33 15.88
N ARG A 70 -18.59 -12.48 17.20
CA ARG A 70 -19.53 -13.41 17.86
C ARG A 70 -20.88 -12.81 18.22
N SER A 71 -21.06 -11.50 18.05
CA SER A 71 -22.18 -10.79 18.67
C SER A 71 -23.22 -10.35 17.65
N LEU A 72 -24.48 -10.74 17.86
CA LEU A 72 -25.67 -10.18 17.21
C LEU A 72 -26.01 -8.75 17.74
N GLY A 73 -25.08 -8.12 18.48
CA GLY A 73 -25.26 -6.83 19.15
C GLY A 73 -24.03 -6.29 19.91
N GLY A 74 -22.80 -6.64 19.51
CA GLY A 74 -21.59 -6.14 20.15
C GLY A 74 -21.11 -4.80 19.57
N LEU A 75 -20.04 -4.28 20.17
CA LEU A 75 -19.44 -3.01 19.79
C LEU A 75 -19.14 -3.00 18.27
N PRO A 76 -19.56 -1.95 17.52
CA PRO A 76 -19.38 -1.89 16.07
C PRO A 76 -17.92 -1.60 15.66
N PHE A 77 -17.04 -1.35 16.62
CA PHE A 77 -15.65 -0.97 16.40
C PHE A 77 -14.71 -1.62 17.41
N VAL A 78 -13.48 -1.87 16.99
CA VAL A 78 -12.33 -2.23 17.81
C VAL A 78 -11.55 -0.96 18.13
N ARG A 79 -11.11 -0.79 19.38
CA ARG A 79 -10.15 0.27 19.73
C ARG A 79 -8.74 -0.29 19.83
N LEU A 80 -7.79 0.37 19.17
CA LEU A 80 -6.38 -0.02 19.22
C LEU A 80 -5.51 1.20 19.52
N ASN A 81 -4.77 1.13 20.63
CA ASN A 81 -3.83 2.16 21.03
C ASN A 81 -2.41 1.69 20.70
N ILE A 82 -1.77 2.36 19.74
CA ILE A 82 -0.41 2.02 19.30
C ILE A 82 0.52 3.15 19.75
N SER A 83 1.55 2.80 20.51
CA SER A 83 2.60 3.74 20.90
C SER A 83 3.80 3.61 19.95
N GLY A 84 4.27 4.75 19.42
CA GLY A 84 5.41 4.87 18.51
C GLY A 84 5.58 6.33 18.04
N HIS A 85 6.77 6.72 17.57
CA HIS A 85 7.08 8.10 17.13
C HIS A 85 6.79 9.17 18.19
N GLY A 86 6.99 8.83 19.48
CA GLY A 86 6.70 9.71 20.62
C GLY A 86 5.22 10.07 20.80
N ARG A 87 4.30 9.35 20.14
CA ARG A 87 2.84 9.56 20.20
C ARG A 87 2.10 8.26 20.46
N ILE A 88 0.89 8.36 21.01
CA ILE A 88 -0.07 7.26 21.08
C ILE A 88 -1.14 7.49 20.02
N PHE A 89 -1.19 6.62 19.02
CA PHE A 89 -2.22 6.60 17.99
C PHE A 89 -3.41 5.80 18.51
N LYS A 90 -4.56 6.46 18.68
CA LYS A 90 -5.80 5.83 19.14
C LYS A 90 -6.70 5.55 17.94
N LEU A 91 -6.68 4.31 17.47
CA LEU A 91 -7.41 3.88 16.27
C LEU A 91 -8.79 3.38 16.68
N LYS A 92 -9.81 3.80 15.92
CA LYS A 92 -11.18 3.27 16.02
C LYS A 92 -11.52 2.57 14.70
N LEU A 93 -11.55 1.24 14.72
CA LEU A 93 -11.60 0.38 13.53
C LEU A 93 -12.92 -0.37 13.42
N ALA A 94 -13.59 -0.30 12.28
CA ALA A 94 -14.77 -1.09 11.94
C ALA A 94 -14.45 -2.15 10.86
N PRO A 95 -15.06 -3.35 10.91
CA PRO A 95 -14.88 -4.34 9.85
C PRO A 95 -15.36 -3.79 8.49
N ASP A 96 -14.56 -3.99 7.44
CA ASP A 96 -14.75 -3.40 6.11
C ASP A 96 -14.79 -4.43 4.98
N HIS A 97 -15.10 -5.69 5.32
CA HIS A 97 -15.05 -6.80 4.38
C HIS A 97 -16.03 -6.66 3.21
N GLN A 98 -17.20 -6.02 3.40
CA GLN A 98 -18.17 -5.82 2.33
C GLN A 98 -17.70 -4.86 1.23
N ASN A 99 -16.71 -4.01 1.52
CA ASN A 99 -16.12 -3.10 0.54
C ASN A 99 -14.96 -3.74 -0.25
N ILE A 100 -14.50 -4.92 0.16
CA ILE A 100 -13.30 -5.57 -0.37
C ILE A 100 -13.61 -6.94 -0.96
N PHE A 101 -14.51 -7.71 -0.37
CA PHE A 101 -14.89 -9.05 -0.82
C PHE A 101 -16.33 -9.08 -1.29
N ALA A 102 -16.58 -9.83 -2.36
CA ALA A 102 -17.94 -10.20 -2.74
C ALA A 102 -18.57 -11.14 -1.69
N GLU A 103 -19.90 -11.14 -1.58
CA GLU A 103 -20.63 -12.02 -0.64
C GLU A 103 -20.34 -13.51 -0.92
N ASP A 104 -20.12 -13.87 -2.18
CA ASP A 104 -19.79 -15.20 -2.67
C ASP A 104 -18.28 -15.41 -2.89
N VAL A 105 -17.42 -14.70 -2.14
CA VAL A 105 -15.97 -14.80 -2.30
C VAL A 105 -15.45 -16.22 -2.07
N VAL A 106 -14.57 -16.68 -2.96
CA VAL A 106 -13.94 -18.01 -2.87
C VAL A 106 -12.43 -17.86 -2.67
N PHE A 107 -11.90 -18.52 -1.64
CA PHE A 107 -10.47 -18.63 -1.38
C PHE A 107 -10.01 -20.07 -1.66
N GLU A 108 -9.03 -20.22 -2.54
CA GLU A 108 -8.53 -21.52 -2.98
C GLU A 108 -7.01 -21.60 -2.86
N SER A 109 -6.54 -22.78 -2.50
CA SER A 109 -5.15 -23.22 -2.55
C SER A 109 -4.99 -24.25 -3.65
N THR A 110 -3.74 -24.56 -4.02
CA THR A 110 -3.40 -25.81 -4.73
C THR A 110 -4.02 -27.04 -4.05
N ASN A 111 -4.07 -27.04 -2.71
CA ASN A 111 -4.49 -28.21 -1.92
C ASN A 111 -6.00 -28.23 -1.60
N GLY A 112 -6.79 -27.28 -2.12
CA GLY A 112 -8.23 -27.21 -1.89
C GLY A 112 -8.70 -25.86 -1.35
N PRO A 113 -9.93 -25.75 -0.82
CA PRO A 113 -10.47 -24.48 -0.32
C PRO A 113 -9.74 -24.01 0.94
N ILE A 114 -9.49 -22.69 1.04
CA ILE A 114 -8.85 -22.05 2.20
C ILE A 114 -9.94 -21.46 3.11
N SER A 115 -9.86 -21.74 4.41
CA SER A 115 -10.72 -21.10 5.41
C SER A 115 -10.11 -19.76 5.85
N PHE A 116 -10.42 -18.68 5.13
CA PHE A 116 -9.97 -17.33 5.46
C PHE A 116 -11.07 -16.50 6.15
N GLU A 117 -10.70 -15.81 7.24
CA GLU A 117 -11.61 -14.93 7.97
C GLU A 117 -11.73 -13.57 7.24
N SER A 118 -12.72 -13.43 6.35
CA SER A 118 -12.91 -12.19 5.57
C SER A 118 -13.12 -10.94 6.44
N ASN A 119 -13.67 -11.10 7.65
CA ASN A 119 -13.90 -10.02 8.62
C ASN A 119 -12.61 -9.50 9.29
N SER A 120 -11.45 -10.04 8.93
CA SER A 120 -10.13 -9.55 9.36
C SER A 120 -9.73 -8.21 8.74
N VAL A 121 -10.46 -7.74 7.73
CA VAL A 121 -10.22 -6.47 7.04
C VAL A 121 -10.98 -5.33 7.74
N TYR A 122 -10.27 -4.24 8.02
CA TYR A 122 -10.77 -3.09 8.78
C TYR A 122 -10.52 -1.76 8.07
N SER A 123 -11.42 -0.83 8.30
CA SER A 123 -11.27 0.60 8.02
C SER A 123 -11.61 1.42 9.26
N GLY A 124 -11.13 2.64 9.37
CA GLY A 124 -11.36 3.43 10.56
C GLY A 124 -10.77 4.83 10.51
N ILE A 125 -10.75 5.47 11.67
CA ILE A 125 -10.24 6.83 11.89
C ILE A 125 -9.36 6.87 13.13
N LEU A 126 -8.64 7.98 13.32
CA LEU A 126 -8.00 8.29 14.59
C LEU A 126 -8.99 9.03 15.50
N GLU A 127 -8.96 8.73 16.81
CA GLU A 127 -9.83 9.43 17.78
C GLU A 127 -9.44 10.91 18.00
N ASP A 128 -8.21 11.28 17.65
CA ASP A 128 -7.67 12.64 17.78
C ASP A 128 -7.56 13.40 16.45
N ASP A 129 -7.92 12.76 15.33
CA ASP A 129 -7.95 13.37 14.00
C ASP A 129 -9.06 12.73 13.15
N ASP A 130 -10.20 13.43 13.05
CA ASP A 130 -11.36 13.00 12.27
C ASP A 130 -11.10 13.02 10.75
N SER A 131 -10.06 13.72 10.29
CA SER A 131 -9.67 13.74 8.87
C SER A 131 -8.75 12.58 8.50
N ALA A 132 -8.15 11.93 9.50
CA ALA A 132 -7.29 10.77 9.27
C ALA A 132 -8.12 9.53 8.96
N THR A 133 -7.65 8.76 7.97
CA THR A 133 -8.25 7.48 7.62
C THR A 133 -7.27 6.35 7.90
N VAL A 134 -7.80 5.23 8.33
CA VAL A 134 -7.01 4.04 8.67
C VAL A 134 -7.53 2.88 7.86
N HIS A 135 -6.63 2.16 7.19
CA HIS A 135 -6.94 0.93 6.49
C HIS A 135 -5.96 -0.14 6.94
N GLY A 136 -6.46 -1.33 7.25
CA GLY A 136 -5.57 -2.41 7.65
C GLY A 136 -6.29 -3.73 7.86
N ILE A 137 -5.50 -4.71 8.26
CA ILE A 137 -5.93 -6.07 8.50
C ILE A 137 -5.41 -6.50 9.88
N ILE A 138 -6.23 -7.25 10.58
CA ILE A 138 -5.86 -7.90 11.83
C ILE A 138 -5.49 -9.35 11.50
N THR A 139 -4.24 -9.71 11.75
CA THR A 139 -3.79 -11.10 11.52
C THR A 139 -4.39 -12.05 12.54
N LYS A 140 -4.34 -13.35 12.25
CA LYS A 140 -4.78 -14.41 13.19
C LYS A 140 -4.07 -14.36 14.56
N ASP A 141 -2.88 -13.77 14.60
CA ASP A 141 -2.07 -13.62 15.81
C ASP A 141 -2.39 -12.33 16.59
N GLY A 142 -3.32 -11.51 16.09
CA GLY A 142 -3.72 -10.24 16.70
C GLY A 142 -2.75 -9.11 16.40
N LEU A 143 -1.95 -9.21 15.34
CA LEU A 143 -1.09 -8.13 14.89
C LEU A 143 -1.85 -7.24 13.89
N PHE A 144 -1.62 -5.94 13.97
CA PHE A 144 -2.15 -4.98 13.03
C PHE A 144 -1.17 -4.78 11.86
N ASP A 145 -1.68 -4.94 10.64
CA ASP A 145 -0.97 -4.63 9.40
C ASP A 145 -1.79 -3.60 8.63
N GLY A 146 -1.32 -2.36 8.57
CA GLY A 146 -2.14 -1.29 8.06
C GLY A 146 -1.40 0.01 7.82
N THR A 147 -2.18 1.02 7.49
CA THR A 147 -1.70 2.35 7.14
C THR A 147 -2.66 3.39 7.67
N VAL A 148 -2.08 4.41 8.28
CA VAL A 148 -2.76 5.59 8.79
C VAL A 148 -2.43 6.72 7.83
N PHE A 149 -3.43 7.22 7.12
CA PHE A 149 -3.34 8.37 6.24
C PHE A 149 -3.78 9.59 7.02
N THR A 150 -2.87 10.54 7.21
CA THR A 150 -3.16 11.84 7.81
C THR A 150 -3.00 12.93 6.75
N ALA A 151 -3.45 14.15 7.05
CA ALA A 151 -3.25 15.28 6.13
C ALA A 151 -1.76 15.60 5.88
N SER A 152 -0.88 15.25 6.82
CA SER A 152 0.55 15.57 6.76
C SER A 152 1.43 14.42 6.28
N GLU A 153 1.09 13.18 6.65
CA GLU A 153 1.94 12.02 6.43
C GLU A 153 1.18 10.70 6.37
N ASP A 154 1.75 9.75 5.64
CA ASP A 154 1.31 8.35 5.61
C ASP A 154 2.20 7.53 6.52
N ILE A 155 1.59 6.87 7.50
CA ILE A 155 2.28 6.06 8.50
C ILE A 155 1.93 4.58 8.27
N TYR A 156 2.97 3.78 8.12
CA TYR A 156 2.87 2.34 7.85
C TYR A 156 3.13 1.58 9.15
N ILE A 157 2.28 0.60 9.44
CA ILE A 157 2.42 -0.27 10.62
C ILE A 157 2.39 -1.69 10.12
N GLU A 158 3.49 -2.43 10.31
CA GLU A 158 3.63 -3.78 9.78
C GLU A 158 4.26 -4.73 10.82
N PRO A 159 3.88 -6.02 10.83
CA PRO A 159 4.56 -7.04 11.64
C PRO A 159 6.02 -7.19 11.25
N VAL A 160 6.91 -7.24 12.25
CA VAL A 160 8.35 -7.43 12.01
C VAL A 160 8.65 -8.77 11.35
N SER A 161 7.78 -9.77 11.53
CA SER A 161 7.90 -11.11 10.94
C SER A 161 8.02 -11.10 9.42
N ARG A 162 7.48 -10.08 8.73
CA ARG A 162 7.64 -9.89 7.28
C ARG A 162 9.08 -9.70 6.84
N TYR A 163 9.95 -9.28 7.75
CA TYR A 163 11.34 -8.93 7.48
C TYR A 163 12.34 -9.95 8.02
N LEU A 164 11.90 -10.86 8.90
CA LEU A 164 12.78 -11.83 9.55
C LEU A 164 13.27 -12.95 8.61
N THR A 165 12.53 -13.24 7.54
CA THR A 165 12.91 -14.26 6.53
C THR A 165 14.12 -13.84 5.68
N PHE A 166 14.46 -12.56 5.65
CA PHE A 166 15.57 -12.04 4.85
C PHE A 166 16.92 -12.09 5.56
N ASN A 167 16.94 -12.30 6.88
CA ASN A 167 18.17 -12.20 7.67
C ASN A 167 18.41 -13.44 8.53
N ASN A 168 18.96 -14.49 7.90
CA ASN A 168 19.50 -15.68 8.57
C ASN A 168 20.62 -15.38 9.60
N SER A 169 21.05 -14.11 9.71
CA SER A 169 22.15 -13.67 10.59
C SER A 169 21.65 -13.06 11.92
N ALA A 170 20.34 -12.82 12.07
CA ALA A 170 19.79 -12.28 13.31
C ALA A 170 19.75 -13.39 14.39
N LYS A 171 20.85 -13.53 15.14
CA LYS A 171 21.01 -14.48 16.27
C LYS A 171 20.04 -14.27 17.44
N LYS A 172 19.12 -13.30 17.36
CA LYS A 172 18.14 -13.00 18.40
C LYS A 172 16.86 -12.46 17.76
N SER A 173 15.72 -13.07 18.09
CA SER A 173 14.40 -12.55 17.73
C SER A 173 14.24 -11.11 18.27
N PRO A 174 13.62 -10.20 17.50
CA PRO A 174 13.39 -8.84 17.96
C PRO A 174 12.50 -8.83 19.22
N SER A 175 12.69 -7.86 20.10
CA SER A 175 11.91 -7.70 21.34
C SER A 175 10.53 -7.08 21.12
N PHE A 176 10.20 -6.71 19.89
CA PHE A 176 8.94 -6.09 19.47
C PHE A 176 8.33 -6.91 18.33
N HIS A 177 7.00 -6.87 18.19
CA HIS A 177 6.28 -7.63 17.17
C HIS A 177 5.94 -6.81 15.92
N SER A 178 5.94 -5.48 16.01
CA SER A 178 5.55 -4.58 14.93
C SER A 178 6.48 -3.39 14.83
N ILE A 179 6.58 -2.85 13.62
CA ILE A 179 7.32 -1.63 13.31
C ILE A 179 6.36 -0.56 12.79
N MET A 180 6.76 0.69 12.92
CA MET A 180 6.08 1.87 12.41
C MET A 180 7.08 2.77 11.69
N TYR A 181 6.76 3.18 10.47
CA TYR A 181 7.60 4.06 9.66
C TYR A 181 6.75 4.97 8.77
N LYS A 182 7.32 6.12 8.38
CA LYS A 182 6.63 7.10 7.54
C LYS A 182 6.93 6.86 6.07
N SER A 183 6.08 7.36 5.18
CA SER A 183 6.39 7.34 3.75
C SER A 183 7.69 8.07 3.41
N SER A 184 8.06 9.11 4.17
CA SER A 184 9.33 9.83 4.02
C SER A 184 10.55 9.00 4.37
N ASP A 185 10.38 7.96 5.19
CA ASP A 185 11.45 7.06 5.62
C ASP A 185 11.67 5.91 4.63
N VAL A 186 10.82 5.79 3.61
CA VAL A 186 10.99 4.84 2.52
C VAL A 186 11.94 5.46 1.49
N ARG A 187 13.15 4.89 1.39
CA ARG A 187 14.16 5.28 0.40
C ARG A 187 13.65 4.93 -0.98
N ASP A 188 13.46 5.97 -1.78
CA ASP A 188 13.26 5.81 -3.21
C ASP A 188 14.58 5.37 -3.85
N LEU A 189 14.66 4.09 -4.22
CA LEU A 189 15.82 3.54 -4.93
C LEU A 189 16.06 4.28 -6.25
N VAL A 190 15.03 4.91 -6.83
CA VAL A 190 15.14 5.74 -8.04
C VAL A 190 15.90 7.04 -7.77
N LYS A 191 15.69 7.69 -6.60
CA LYS A 191 16.43 8.91 -6.21
C LYS A 191 17.90 8.65 -5.86
N SER A 192 18.24 7.42 -5.47
CA SER A 192 19.63 7.01 -5.21
C SER A 192 20.44 6.74 -6.50
N GLY A 193 19.90 7.08 -7.68
CA GLY A 193 20.54 6.88 -8.98
C GLY A 193 20.35 5.48 -9.57
N ALA A 194 19.61 4.59 -8.89
CA ALA A 194 19.24 3.29 -9.45
C ALA A 194 17.94 3.45 -10.25
N ASN A 195 18.08 3.78 -11.55
CA ASN A 195 16.94 3.74 -12.47
C ASN A 195 16.34 2.33 -12.44
N CYS A 196 15.11 2.20 -11.94
CA CYS A 196 14.41 0.93 -12.07
C CYS A 196 14.26 0.59 -13.57
N PRO A 197 14.28 -0.70 -13.96
CA PRO A 197 14.28 -1.08 -15.38
C PRO A 197 13.12 -0.48 -16.18
N SER A 198 11.94 -0.31 -15.57
CA SER A 198 10.77 0.33 -16.17
C SER A 198 10.96 1.83 -16.38
N HIS A 199 11.51 2.56 -15.40
CA HIS A 199 11.85 3.98 -15.56
C HIS A 199 12.92 4.17 -16.63
N ARG A 200 13.93 3.29 -16.68
CA ARG A 200 14.95 3.32 -17.73
C ARG A 200 14.34 3.06 -19.12
N LEU A 201 13.41 2.12 -19.24
CA LEU A 201 12.67 1.85 -20.47
C LEU A 201 11.85 3.07 -20.92
N HIS A 202 11.15 3.73 -19.99
CA HIS A 202 10.41 4.95 -20.26
C HIS A 202 11.34 6.07 -20.77
N LEU A 203 12.44 6.33 -20.06
CA LEU A 203 13.43 7.34 -20.47
C LEU A 203 14.05 7.02 -21.84
N ASP A 204 14.35 5.76 -22.13
CA ASP A 204 14.88 5.33 -23.42
C ASP A 204 13.84 5.47 -24.55
N GLN A 205 12.56 5.24 -24.26
CA GLN A 205 11.47 5.53 -25.20
C GLN A 205 11.38 7.03 -25.48
N VAL A 206 11.36 7.88 -24.45
CA VAL A 206 11.32 9.35 -24.60
C VAL A 206 12.52 9.87 -25.41
N LYS A 207 13.73 9.34 -25.18
CA LYS A 207 14.93 9.69 -25.95
C LYS A 207 14.87 9.27 -27.42
N LYS A 208 14.22 8.14 -27.74
CA LYS A 208 14.00 7.70 -29.13
C LYS A 208 13.06 8.64 -29.88
N PHE A 209 12.04 9.19 -29.22
CA PHE A 209 11.14 10.18 -29.82
C PHE A 209 11.85 11.50 -30.17
N HIS A 210 12.85 11.91 -29.40
CA HIS A 210 13.59 13.16 -29.65
C HIS A 210 14.64 13.07 -30.78
N LYS A 211 14.95 11.87 -31.29
CA LYS A 211 16.01 11.67 -32.31
C LYS A 211 15.50 11.61 -33.75
N TYR A 212 14.18 11.59 -33.98
CA TYR A 212 13.59 11.57 -35.32
C TYR A 212 12.37 12.51 -35.38
N PRO A 213 12.48 13.72 -35.97
CA PRO A 213 11.39 14.70 -35.93
C PRO A 213 10.14 14.33 -36.74
N LYS A 214 10.12 13.22 -37.50
CA LYS A 214 8.98 12.86 -38.36
C LYS A 214 8.86 11.34 -38.54
N ALA A 215 8.37 10.65 -37.52
CA ALA A 215 7.77 9.33 -37.71
C ALA A 215 6.40 9.33 -37.02
N ARG A 216 5.36 9.22 -37.85
CA ARG A 216 3.93 9.16 -37.54
C ARG A 216 3.69 8.53 -36.16
N THR A 217 3.40 9.37 -35.17
CA THR A 217 3.05 8.98 -33.81
C THR A 217 1.88 8.00 -33.86
N LYS A 218 2.08 6.79 -33.33
CA LYS A 218 0.97 5.88 -33.06
C LYS A 218 0.13 6.51 -31.94
N ARG A 219 -0.94 7.18 -32.34
CA ARG A 219 -1.98 7.84 -31.53
C ARG A 219 -2.81 6.82 -30.71
N TRP A 220 -2.17 5.94 -29.97
CA TRP A 220 -2.80 4.96 -29.07
C TRP A 220 -2.16 4.93 -27.68
N LEU A 221 -1.04 5.63 -27.48
CA LEU A 221 -0.55 5.92 -26.14
C LEU A 221 -1.35 7.13 -25.64
N LEU A 222 -2.33 6.90 -24.76
CA LEU A 222 -2.82 7.96 -23.90
C LEU A 222 -1.60 8.47 -23.13
N GLU A 223 -1.10 9.65 -23.49
CA GLU A 223 -0.29 10.48 -22.61
C GLU A 223 -1.21 10.88 -21.44
N GLY A 224 -1.45 9.93 -20.54
CA GLY A 224 -1.82 10.26 -19.18
C GLY A 224 -0.60 10.94 -18.59
N GLU A 225 -0.53 12.26 -18.70
CA GLU A 225 0.33 13.05 -17.85
C GLU A 225 -0.06 12.74 -16.40
N ALA A 226 0.58 11.74 -15.81
CA ALA A 226 0.67 11.64 -14.37
C ALA A 226 1.51 12.83 -13.95
N LYS A 227 0.86 13.98 -13.72
CA LYS A 227 1.51 15.14 -13.13
C LYS A 227 2.17 14.67 -11.84
N ASN A 228 3.48 14.85 -11.73
CA ASN A 228 4.09 14.70 -10.44
C ASN A 228 3.53 15.82 -9.55
N PRO A 229 3.32 15.59 -8.25
CA PRO A 229 2.81 16.62 -7.32
C PRO A 229 3.68 17.88 -7.21
N TYR A 230 4.84 17.92 -7.88
CA TYR A 230 5.84 18.99 -7.81
C TYR A 230 6.13 19.65 -9.17
N ASP A 231 5.36 19.36 -10.21
CA ASP A 231 5.53 20.04 -11.50
C ASP A 231 4.97 21.46 -11.39
N GLU A 232 5.86 22.47 -11.34
CA GLU A 232 5.46 23.88 -11.44
C GLU A 232 4.90 24.20 -12.85
N PRO A 233 3.91 25.11 -12.97
CA PRO A 233 3.27 25.38 -14.25
C PRO A 233 4.17 26.18 -15.19
N ASP A 234 4.66 25.54 -16.25
CA ASP A 234 5.35 26.20 -17.35
C ASP A 234 4.42 27.19 -18.10
N HIS A 235 4.89 28.42 -18.22
CA HIS A 235 4.19 29.54 -18.86
C HIS A 235 4.35 29.49 -20.38
N TYR A 236 3.40 28.92 -21.12
CA TYR A 236 3.44 28.93 -22.58
C TYR A 236 2.77 30.19 -23.18
N PRO A 237 3.41 30.88 -24.16
CA PRO A 237 2.81 32.02 -24.84
C PRO A 237 1.76 31.59 -25.88
N LYS A 238 0.61 32.28 -25.87
CA LYS A 238 -0.51 32.08 -26.81
C LYS A 238 -0.09 32.33 -28.26
N SER A 239 -0.08 31.29 -29.10
CA SER A 239 0.00 31.45 -30.56
C SER A 239 -1.41 31.46 -31.18
N LYS A 240 -1.59 32.35 -32.15
CA LYS A 240 -2.85 32.64 -32.85
C LYS A 240 -3.11 31.56 -33.91
N LEU A 241 -4.28 30.91 -33.87
CA LEU A 241 -4.77 30.03 -34.94
C LEU A 241 -5.39 30.86 -36.08
N PRO A 242 -5.16 30.53 -37.37
CA PRO A 242 -5.94 31.06 -38.49
C PRO A 242 -7.27 30.28 -38.67
N PRO A 243 -8.27 30.84 -39.39
CA PRO A 243 -9.62 30.31 -39.41
C PRO A 243 -9.80 29.17 -40.43
N ASN A 244 -10.65 28.19 -40.08
CA ASN A 244 -11.03 27.05 -40.93
C ASN A 244 -11.88 27.49 -42.14
N PRO A 245 -11.77 26.83 -43.31
CA PRO A 245 -12.78 26.93 -44.35
C PRO A 245 -13.91 25.88 -44.17
N PRO A 246 -15.09 26.09 -44.79
CA PRO A 246 -16.32 25.38 -44.48
C PRO A 246 -16.71 24.27 -45.48
N TYR A 247 -17.36 23.24 -44.93
CA TYR A 247 -18.39 22.30 -45.44
C TYR A 247 -18.35 21.67 -46.86
N ASP A 248 -18.66 20.37 -46.84
CA ASP A 248 -19.57 19.58 -47.70
C ASP A 248 -19.07 18.61 -48.80
N GLN A 249 -19.66 17.40 -48.71
CA GLN A 249 -19.91 16.34 -49.71
C GLN A 249 -18.92 15.14 -49.83
N PRO A 250 -19.33 14.01 -50.45
CA PRO A 250 -20.31 13.02 -49.99
C PRO A 250 -19.73 11.59 -49.92
N ILE A 251 -20.49 10.64 -49.39
CA ILE A 251 -20.20 9.19 -49.39
C ILE A 251 -20.46 8.67 -50.81
N ASP A 252 -19.43 8.21 -51.51
CA ASP A 252 -19.58 7.31 -52.65
C ASP A 252 -18.55 6.17 -52.59
N GLU A 253 -19.06 4.98 -52.91
CA GLU A 253 -18.38 3.69 -53.05
C GLU A 253 -17.25 3.76 -54.08
N ILE A 254 -16.22 2.91 -53.96
CA ILE A 254 -15.68 2.08 -55.07
C ILE A 254 -14.52 1.18 -54.59
N GLU A 255 -14.77 -0.10 -54.84
CA GLU A 255 -13.91 -1.20 -55.27
C GLU A 255 -12.69 -1.68 -54.46
N MET A 256 -12.83 -2.96 -54.12
CA MET A 256 -11.85 -3.88 -53.60
C MET A 256 -10.90 -4.32 -54.72
N GLU A 257 -9.82 -3.57 -54.95
CA GLU A 257 -8.67 -4.12 -55.68
C GLU A 257 -7.68 -4.77 -54.71
N LEU A 258 -7.67 -6.08 -54.76
CA LEU A 258 -6.74 -6.98 -54.09
C LEU A 258 -5.38 -6.91 -54.79
N SER A 259 -4.50 -6.00 -54.37
CA SER A 259 -3.07 -6.20 -54.56
C SER A 259 -2.25 -5.58 -53.42
N ASN A 260 -1.47 -6.45 -52.78
CA ASN A 260 -0.40 -6.16 -51.80
C ASN A 260 -0.79 -5.38 -50.53
N ARG A 261 -1.61 -5.97 -49.66
CA ARG A 261 -1.73 -5.55 -48.25
C ARG A 261 -1.00 -6.50 -47.32
N THR A 262 0.01 -5.99 -46.64
CA THR A 262 0.58 -6.57 -45.43
C THR A 262 -0.50 -6.67 -44.35
N PHE A 263 -0.38 -7.70 -43.51
CA PHE A 263 -1.31 -8.20 -42.48
C PHE A 263 -1.70 -7.20 -41.36
N THR A 264 -1.52 -5.89 -41.53
CA THR A 264 -1.60 -4.91 -40.43
C THR A 264 -2.88 -4.09 -40.35
N ASP A 265 -3.85 -4.24 -41.26
CA ASP A 265 -5.01 -3.32 -41.33
C ASP A 265 -6.38 -3.91 -40.94
N ALA A 266 -6.46 -5.17 -40.53
CA ALA A 266 -7.70 -5.72 -39.96
C ALA A 266 -8.03 -5.15 -38.57
N SER A 267 -7.01 -4.80 -37.77
CA SER A 267 -7.20 -4.22 -36.43
C SER A 267 -7.62 -2.74 -36.44
N SER A 268 -7.44 -2.03 -37.56
CA SER A 268 -7.75 -0.60 -37.65
C SER A 268 -9.25 -0.32 -37.79
N LEU A 269 -10.00 -1.26 -38.39
CA LEU A 269 -11.45 -1.10 -38.63
C LEU A 269 -12.31 -1.42 -37.40
N VAL A 270 -11.81 -2.23 -36.46
CA VAL A 270 -12.57 -2.64 -35.26
C VAL A 270 -12.44 -1.63 -34.11
N PHE A 271 -11.29 -0.94 -33.99
CA PHE A 271 -11.00 -0.09 -32.82
C PHE A 271 -10.88 1.42 -33.12
N GLY A 272 -10.92 1.83 -34.39
CA GLY A 272 -10.56 3.18 -34.85
C GLY A 272 -11.59 4.32 -34.70
N ARG A 273 -12.84 4.06 -34.30
CA ARG A 273 -13.91 5.08 -34.39
C ARG A 273 -14.47 5.65 -33.08
N ASN A 274 -13.97 5.27 -31.90
CA ASN A 274 -14.64 5.64 -30.63
C ASN A 274 -13.77 6.31 -29.54
N VAL A 275 -12.56 6.80 -29.83
CA VAL A 275 -11.64 7.25 -28.76
C VAL A 275 -11.85 8.71 -28.29
N ASN A 276 -12.75 9.48 -28.93
CA ASN A 276 -13.05 10.86 -28.51
C ASN A 276 -14.42 11.04 -27.82
N LYS A 277 -15.14 9.96 -27.54
CA LYS A 277 -16.25 10.03 -26.58
C LYS A 277 -15.63 9.88 -25.20
N ARG A 278 -15.69 10.92 -24.37
CA ARG A 278 -15.53 10.76 -22.91
C ARG A 278 -16.39 9.56 -22.54
N ALA A 279 -15.79 8.48 -22.06
CA ALA A 279 -16.55 7.30 -21.68
C ALA A 279 -17.49 7.76 -20.56
N VAL A 280 -18.78 7.84 -20.86
CA VAL A 280 -19.78 8.20 -19.85
C VAL A 280 -19.76 7.07 -18.84
N ILE A 281 -19.30 7.35 -17.62
CA ILE A 281 -19.30 6.39 -16.53
C ILE A 281 -20.75 6.16 -16.15
N ASP A 282 -21.18 4.91 -16.22
CA ASP A 282 -22.51 4.52 -15.75
C ASP A 282 -22.45 4.47 -14.21
N PRO A 283 -23.16 5.34 -13.49
CA PRO A 283 -23.13 5.37 -12.03
C PRO A 283 -23.65 4.08 -11.39
N LYS A 284 -24.29 3.18 -12.16
CA LYS A 284 -24.73 1.86 -11.69
C LYS A 284 -23.66 0.76 -11.83
N LYS A 285 -22.56 1.03 -12.54
CA LYS A 285 -21.52 0.04 -12.87
C LYS A 285 -20.13 0.55 -12.50
N THR A 286 -19.99 0.99 -11.26
CA THR A 286 -18.73 1.52 -10.72
C THR A 286 -17.86 0.45 -10.07
N THR A 287 -18.33 -0.78 -9.92
CA THR A 287 -17.61 -1.87 -9.25
C THR A 287 -17.05 -2.90 -10.23
N CYS A 288 -15.74 -3.14 -10.14
CA CYS A 288 -15.03 -4.17 -10.89
C CYS A 288 -14.75 -5.39 -9.99
N MET A 289 -15.18 -6.58 -10.44
CA MET A 289 -14.94 -7.84 -9.74
C MET A 289 -13.58 -8.42 -10.12
N LEU A 290 -12.74 -8.69 -9.12
CA LEU A 290 -11.37 -9.16 -9.29
C LEU A 290 -11.24 -10.66 -9.02
N TYR A 291 -10.44 -11.31 -9.86
CA TYR A 291 -9.84 -12.60 -9.60
C TYR A 291 -8.34 -12.39 -9.36
N LEU A 292 -7.87 -12.63 -8.14
CA LEU A 292 -6.48 -12.47 -7.75
C LEU A 292 -5.80 -13.84 -7.67
N GLN A 293 -4.60 -13.94 -8.23
CA GLN A 293 -3.79 -15.15 -8.16
C GLN A 293 -2.40 -14.84 -7.61
N ALA A 294 -1.94 -15.68 -6.69
CA ALA A 294 -0.59 -15.70 -6.19
C ALA A 294 0.10 -16.98 -6.65
N ASP A 295 1.30 -16.87 -7.21
CA ASP A 295 2.12 -18.01 -7.61
C ASP A 295 2.91 -18.59 -6.42
N HIS A 296 3.62 -19.71 -6.66
CA HIS A 296 4.43 -20.35 -5.62
C HIS A 296 5.56 -19.47 -5.09
N GLN A 297 6.08 -18.52 -5.89
CA GLN A 297 7.12 -17.59 -5.43
C GLN A 297 6.56 -16.55 -4.47
N PHE A 298 5.36 -16.02 -4.77
CA PHE A 298 4.63 -15.16 -3.86
C PHE A 298 4.34 -15.90 -2.55
N PHE A 299 3.86 -17.14 -2.63
CA PHE A 299 3.64 -17.98 -1.45
C PHE A 299 4.93 -18.21 -0.65
N GLN A 300 6.04 -18.53 -1.33
CA GLN A 300 7.34 -18.75 -0.69
C GLN A 300 7.81 -17.51 0.09
N LYS A 301 7.53 -16.31 -0.42
CA LYS A 301 7.91 -15.05 0.23
C LYS A 301 7.12 -14.79 1.52
N TYR A 302 5.82 -15.03 1.50
CA TYR A 302 4.93 -14.71 2.62
C TYR A 302 4.70 -15.89 3.59
N GLY A 303 5.06 -17.10 3.19
CA GLY A 303 5.15 -18.30 4.03
C GLY A 303 3.83 -19.03 4.25
N THR A 304 2.72 -18.33 4.51
CA THR A 304 1.40 -18.95 4.69
C THR A 304 0.36 -18.44 3.70
N GLU A 305 -0.67 -19.26 3.47
CA GLU A 305 -1.77 -18.94 2.56
C GLU A 305 -2.55 -17.73 3.07
N GLU A 306 -2.77 -17.66 4.38
CA GLU A 306 -3.47 -16.51 4.99
C GLU A 306 -2.65 -15.23 4.81
N ALA A 307 -1.34 -15.26 5.05
CA ALA A 307 -0.48 -14.10 4.85
C ALA A 307 -0.51 -13.60 3.41
N CYS A 308 -0.63 -14.50 2.42
CA CYS A 308 -0.78 -14.12 1.02
C CYS A 308 -2.10 -13.38 0.78
N ILE A 309 -3.20 -13.92 1.32
CA ILE A 309 -4.54 -13.31 1.22
C ILE A 309 -4.58 -11.94 1.90
N GLU A 310 -3.99 -11.81 3.09
CA GLU A 310 -3.88 -10.54 3.81
C GLU A 310 -3.18 -9.48 2.94
N VAL A 311 -2.02 -9.81 2.35
CA VAL A 311 -1.28 -8.87 1.50
C VAL A 311 -2.07 -8.47 0.26
N MET A 312 -2.71 -9.42 -0.41
CA MET A 312 -3.55 -9.15 -1.59
C MET A 312 -4.75 -8.27 -1.24
N SER A 313 -5.42 -8.54 -0.12
CA SER A 313 -6.58 -7.78 0.35
C SER A 313 -6.22 -6.34 0.69
N ARG A 314 -5.08 -6.14 1.37
CA ARG A 314 -4.54 -4.81 1.66
C ARG A 314 -4.21 -4.03 0.38
N HIS A 315 -3.74 -4.71 -0.66
CA HIS A 315 -3.48 -4.07 -1.95
C HIS A 315 -4.78 -3.51 -2.56
N VAL A 316 -5.87 -4.28 -2.51
CA VAL A 316 -7.19 -3.82 -2.99
C VAL A 316 -7.72 -2.65 -2.16
N GLN A 317 -7.55 -2.65 -0.83
CA GLN A 317 -7.92 -1.50 0.01
C GLN A 317 -7.23 -0.21 -0.48
N ARG A 318 -5.93 -0.28 -0.77
CA ARG A 318 -5.16 0.86 -1.28
C ARG A 318 -5.60 1.30 -2.67
N VAL A 319 -5.84 0.35 -3.57
CA VAL A 319 -6.38 0.65 -4.90
C VAL A 319 -7.73 1.37 -4.78
N ASN A 320 -8.61 0.89 -3.90
CA ASN A 320 -9.91 1.52 -3.65
C ASN A 320 -9.79 2.94 -3.08
N ALA A 321 -8.81 3.21 -2.21
CA ALA A 321 -8.58 4.56 -1.68
C ALA A 321 -8.25 5.59 -2.79
N ILE A 322 -7.51 5.14 -3.82
CA ILE A 322 -7.15 5.98 -4.98
C ILE A 322 -8.33 6.10 -5.95
N TYR A 323 -8.91 4.97 -6.38
CA TYR A 323 -9.89 4.97 -7.46
C TYR A 323 -11.25 5.54 -7.05
N ARG A 324 -11.63 5.42 -5.76
CA ARG A 324 -12.90 6.01 -5.28
C ARG A 324 -12.91 7.53 -5.36
N SER A 325 -11.77 8.15 -5.05
CA SER A 325 -11.63 9.61 -4.98
C SER A 325 -11.26 10.26 -6.32
N THR A 326 -10.92 9.46 -7.34
CA THR A 326 -10.50 9.96 -8.65
C THR A 326 -11.70 10.38 -9.51
N ASP A 327 -11.57 11.52 -10.16
CA ASP A 327 -12.47 12.03 -11.21
C ASP A 327 -11.86 11.71 -12.59
N PHE A 328 -12.30 10.60 -13.18
CA PHE A 328 -11.84 10.12 -14.50
C PHE A 328 -12.52 10.86 -15.65
N ASN A 329 -13.73 11.35 -15.46
CA ASN A 329 -14.51 12.02 -16.51
C ASN A 329 -14.28 13.55 -16.55
N GLN A 330 -13.60 14.09 -15.53
CA GLN A 330 -13.25 15.50 -15.30
C GLN A 330 -14.47 16.42 -15.16
N ASP A 331 -15.54 15.95 -14.52
CA ASP A 331 -16.75 16.72 -14.23
C ASP A 331 -16.69 17.48 -12.90
N GLY A 332 -15.60 17.33 -12.15
CA GLY A 332 -15.38 17.93 -10.84
C GLY A 332 -15.90 17.10 -9.67
N ARG A 333 -16.33 15.85 -9.90
CA ARG A 333 -16.81 14.91 -8.87
C ARG A 333 -16.06 13.59 -8.97
N SER A 334 -15.86 12.94 -7.84
CA SER A 334 -15.27 11.61 -7.83
C SER A 334 -16.24 10.58 -8.42
N ASP A 335 -15.74 9.69 -9.28
CA ASP A 335 -16.56 8.69 -9.97
C ASP A 335 -16.91 7.47 -9.09
N ASN A 336 -16.31 7.38 -7.89
CA ASN A 336 -16.53 6.30 -6.93
C ASN A 336 -16.31 4.89 -7.53
N ILE A 337 -15.30 4.75 -8.39
CA ILE A 337 -14.91 3.45 -8.94
C ILE A 337 -14.31 2.58 -7.85
N THR A 338 -14.81 1.35 -7.73
CA THR A 338 -14.40 0.39 -6.70
C THR A 338 -14.03 -0.96 -7.28
N PHE A 339 -13.24 -1.70 -6.53
CA PHE A 339 -12.85 -3.06 -6.82
C PHE A 339 -13.27 -3.97 -5.66
N MET A 340 -13.83 -5.11 -6.01
CA MET A 340 -14.22 -6.15 -5.06
C MET A 340 -13.61 -7.48 -5.50
N VAL A 341 -13.08 -8.23 -4.56
CA VAL A 341 -12.47 -9.52 -4.82
C VAL A 341 -13.55 -10.58 -4.81
N LYS A 342 -13.70 -11.28 -5.93
CA LYS A 342 -14.61 -12.40 -6.09
C LYS A 342 -13.93 -13.75 -5.86
N ARG A 343 -12.66 -13.86 -6.23
CA ARG A 343 -11.89 -15.09 -6.07
C ARG A 343 -10.43 -14.78 -5.77
N ILE A 344 -9.85 -15.53 -4.85
CA ILE A 344 -8.40 -15.55 -4.63
C ILE A 344 -7.91 -16.98 -4.75
N LYS A 345 -6.85 -17.19 -5.53
CA LYS A 345 -6.16 -18.46 -5.64
C LYS A 345 -4.69 -18.31 -5.24
N VAL A 346 -4.26 -19.10 -4.27
CA VAL A 346 -2.86 -19.13 -3.80
C VAL A 346 -2.24 -20.45 -4.23
N HIS A 347 -1.28 -20.39 -5.14
CA HIS A 347 -0.49 -21.56 -5.51
C HIS A 347 0.63 -21.78 -4.49
N THR A 348 0.59 -22.90 -3.77
CA THR A 348 1.66 -23.32 -2.87
C THR A 348 2.80 -24.01 -3.63
N MET A 349 3.87 -24.39 -2.92
CA MET A 349 4.97 -25.17 -3.50
C MET A 349 4.52 -26.52 -4.07
N ASP A 350 3.38 -27.06 -3.64
CA ASP A 350 2.82 -28.29 -4.20
C ASP A 350 2.33 -28.11 -5.65
N ALA A 351 2.07 -26.87 -6.09
CA ALA A 351 1.66 -26.58 -7.46
C ALA A 351 2.72 -27.02 -8.48
N LEU A 352 4.00 -27.08 -8.08
CA LEU A 352 5.08 -27.54 -8.94
C LEU A 352 4.98 -29.03 -9.31
N LYS A 353 4.19 -29.81 -8.56
CA LYS A 353 3.94 -31.23 -8.85
C LYS A 353 2.83 -31.43 -9.88
N ASP A 354 1.98 -30.42 -10.07
CA ASP A 354 0.84 -30.48 -10.98
C ASP A 354 1.28 -30.14 -12.42
N PRO A 355 1.12 -31.06 -13.38
CA PRO A 355 1.40 -30.80 -14.79
C PRO A 355 0.55 -29.67 -15.40
N LEU A 356 -0.60 -29.34 -14.81
CA LEU A 356 -1.48 -28.27 -15.26
C LEU A 356 -1.05 -26.88 -14.76
N TYR A 357 -0.12 -26.81 -13.81
CA TYR A 357 0.38 -25.54 -13.30
C TYR A 357 1.24 -24.82 -14.35
N ARG A 358 0.85 -23.57 -14.68
CA ARG A 358 1.42 -22.82 -15.81
C ARG A 358 2.65 -21.99 -15.47
N PHE A 359 2.95 -21.81 -14.18
CA PHE A 359 4.04 -20.95 -13.72
C PHE A 359 5.15 -21.69 -12.95
N PRO A 360 5.68 -22.86 -13.38
CA PRO A 360 6.73 -23.58 -12.66
C PRO A 360 8.14 -23.00 -12.81
N ASN A 361 8.41 -22.25 -13.88
CA ASN A 361 9.77 -21.77 -14.21
C ASN A 361 9.94 -20.26 -13.98
N ASN A 362 11.15 -19.77 -14.24
CA ASN A 362 11.39 -18.33 -14.34
C ASN A 362 10.96 -17.83 -15.72
N TYR A 363 10.10 -16.81 -15.76
CA TYR A 363 9.57 -16.23 -16.99
C TYR A 363 10.03 -14.78 -17.16
N GLY A 364 10.20 -14.35 -18.41
CA GLY A 364 10.21 -12.93 -18.73
C GLY A 364 8.84 -12.30 -18.47
N VAL A 365 8.80 -10.99 -18.21
CA VAL A 365 7.57 -10.28 -17.81
C VAL A 365 6.46 -10.43 -18.85
N GLU A 366 6.80 -10.35 -20.14
CA GLU A 366 5.85 -10.51 -21.24
C GLU A 366 5.28 -11.92 -21.29
N LYS A 367 6.15 -12.93 -21.10
CA LYS A 367 5.72 -14.33 -21.15
C LYS A 367 4.85 -14.68 -19.95
N PHE A 368 5.15 -14.14 -18.77
CA PHE A 368 4.35 -14.32 -17.58
C PHE A 368 2.92 -13.79 -17.78
N LEU A 369 2.78 -12.57 -18.34
CA LEU A 369 1.48 -11.98 -18.62
C LEU A 369 0.70 -12.73 -19.72
N GLU A 370 1.39 -13.20 -20.76
CA GLU A 370 0.79 -14.02 -21.82
C GLU A 370 0.20 -15.33 -21.26
N LEU A 371 0.95 -16.02 -20.39
CA LEU A 371 0.51 -17.26 -19.75
C LEU A 371 -0.72 -17.05 -18.87
N PHE A 372 -0.76 -15.93 -18.15
CA PHE A 372 -1.90 -15.53 -17.35
C PHE A 372 -3.13 -15.15 -18.20
N SER A 373 -2.91 -14.48 -19.34
CA SER A 373 -4.00 -14.06 -20.24
C SER A 373 -4.60 -15.21 -21.06
N GLY A 374 -3.89 -16.33 -21.20
CA GLY A 374 -4.38 -17.55 -21.84
C GLY A 374 -5.12 -18.50 -20.89
N GLU A 375 -5.26 -18.15 -19.61
CA GLU A 375 -6.13 -18.84 -18.64
C GLU A 375 -7.57 -18.37 -18.80
#